data_AF-A0A9D8KPN4-F1
#
_entry.id   AF-A0A9D8KPN4-F1
#
_cell.length_a   1.000
_cell.length_b   1.000
_cell.length_c   1.000
_cell.angle_alpha   90.00
_cell.angle_beta   90.00
_cell.angle_gamma   90.00
#
_symmetry.space_group_name_H-M   'P 1'
#
loop_
_entity.id
_entity.type
_entity.pdbx_description
1 polymer ?
#
loop_
_entity_poly.entity_id
_entity_poly.type
_entity_poly.pdbx_seq_one_letter_code
_entity_poly.pdbx_strand_id
1 'polypeptide(L)'
;MGSLSNESFDQFLDSLKQAGVEISNESELRERLAEAQRWRFAFATLAANGRPLGISFHDATRGVNEADIHRAFARFQFPESLQNSFAVSLRAGH
;
A
#
# COMPACT_ATOMS: atom_id res chain seq x y z
N MET A 1 13.97 25.91 2.30
CA MET A 1 13.33 24.81 3.06
C MET A 1 13.15 23.65 2.09
N GLY A 2 13.84 22.54 2.33
CA GLY A 2 14.04 21.47 1.36
C GLY A 2 12.75 20.73 1.05
N SER A 3 12.28 20.87 -0.19
CA SER A 3 11.27 20.00 -0.78
C SER A 3 11.93 18.66 -1.07
N LEU A 4 12.03 17.81 -0.06
CA LEU A 4 12.40 16.41 -0.24
C LEU A 4 11.18 15.69 -0.84
N SER A 5 11.18 15.59 -2.17
CA SER A 5 10.55 14.52 -2.94
C SER A 5 9.08 14.25 -2.63
N ASN A 6 8.18 15.04 -3.23
CA ASN A 6 6.74 14.79 -3.31
C ASN A 6 6.37 13.62 -4.26
N GLU A 7 7.27 12.65 -4.47
CA GLU A 7 6.92 11.33 -4.98
C GLU A 7 6.34 10.52 -3.81
N SER A 8 5.12 10.94 -3.45
CA SER A 8 4.54 10.71 -2.14
C SER A 8 3.87 9.34 -2.06
N PHE A 9 3.96 8.73 -0.88
CA PHE A 9 3.13 7.58 -0.48
C PHE A 9 1.66 7.81 -0.82
N ASP A 10 1.20 9.07 -0.80
CA ASP A 10 -0.12 9.48 -1.24
C ASP A 10 -0.47 9.02 -2.66
N GLN A 11 0.46 9.22 -3.62
CA GLN A 11 0.28 8.82 -5.02
C GLN A 11 0.31 7.30 -5.18
N PHE A 12 1.05 6.60 -4.31
CA PHE A 12 1.03 5.14 -4.25
C PHE A 12 -0.31 4.62 -3.73
N LEU A 13 -0.82 5.17 -2.62
CA LEU A 13 -2.13 4.81 -2.07
C LEU A 13 -3.26 5.13 -3.06
N ASP A 14 -3.18 6.26 -3.76
CA ASP A 14 -4.12 6.59 -4.83
C ASP A 14 -4.06 5.57 -5.97
N SER A 15 -2.85 5.17 -6.40
CA SER A 15 -2.68 4.12 -7.43
C SER A 15 -3.28 2.78 -7.00
N LEU A 16 -3.13 2.40 -5.72
CA LEU A 16 -3.76 1.19 -5.18
C LEU A 16 -5.29 1.29 -5.24
N LYS A 17 -5.87 2.44 -4.85
CA LYS A 17 -7.32 2.67 -4.94
C LYS A 17 -7.84 2.66 -6.37
N GLN A 18 -7.10 3.28 -7.31
CA GLN A 18 -7.41 3.23 -8.74
C GLN A 18 -7.34 1.80 -9.29
N ALA A 19 -6.46 0.96 -8.73
CA ALA A 19 -6.38 -0.46 -9.05
C ALA A 19 -7.49 -1.31 -8.40
N GLY A 20 -8.38 -0.70 -7.61
CA GLY A 20 -9.48 -1.39 -6.93
C GLY A 20 -9.12 -1.99 -5.58
N VAL A 21 -8.05 -1.53 -4.92
CA VAL A 21 -7.72 -1.92 -3.55
C VAL A 21 -8.43 -0.99 -2.57
N GLU A 22 -9.23 -1.55 -1.66
CA GLU A 22 -9.79 -0.83 -0.52
C GLU A 22 -8.85 -0.90 0.67
N ILE A 23 -8.61 0.26 1.29
CA ILE A 23 -7.71 0.41 2.43
C ILE A 23 -8.55 0.72 3.66
N SER A 24 -8.61 -0.23 4.59
CA SER A 24 -9.19 0.01 5.91
C SER A 24 -8.28 0.90 6.74
N ASN A 25 -8.86 1.89 7.40
CA ASN A 25 -8.14 2.84 8.26
C ASN A 25 -7.01 3.60 7.52
N GLU A 26 -7.30 4.13 6.32
CA GLU A 26 -6.33 4.86 5.47
C GLU A 26 -5.69 6.05 6.19
N SER A 27 -6.44 6.78 7.02
CA SER A 27 -5.92 7.93 7.78
C SER A 27 -4.73 7.52 8.65
N GLU A 28 -4.88 6.45 9.42
CA GLU A 28 -3.82 5.92 10.29
C GLU A 28 -2.61 5.43 9.48
N LEU A 29 -2.86 4.77 8.34
CA LEU A 29 -1.79 4.36 7.43
C LEU A 29 -1.02 5.58 6.92
N ARG A 30 -1.71 6.63 6.47
CA ARG A 30 -1.09 7.87 5.99
C ARG A 30 -0.29 8.57 7.09
N GLU A 31 -0.81 8.63 8.31
CA GLU A 31 -0.12 9.22 9.46
C GLU A 31 1.19 8.47 9.75
N ARG A 32 1.15 7.15 9.85
CA ARG A 32 2.37 6.34 10.07
C ARG A 32 3.37 6.45 8.92
N LEU A 33 2.91 6.55 7.68
CA LEU A 33 3.76 6.75 6.51
C LEU A 33 4.39 8.15 6.48
N ALA A 34 3.66 9.17 6.89
CA ALA A 34 4.14 10.56 6.98
C ALA A 34 5.12 10.75 8.13
N GLU A 35 4.90 10.09 9.27
CA GLU A 35 5.81 10.11 10.42
C GLU A 35 7.11 9.33 10.14
N ALA A 36 7.03 8.29 9.33
CA ALA A 36 8.19 7.48 8.99
C ALA A 36 9.14 8.23 8.04
N GLN A 37 10.37 8.45 8.49
CA GLN A 37 11.48 8.92 7.64
C GLN A 37 11.68 8.04 6.39
N ARG A 38 11.25 6.77 6.45
CA ARG A 38 11.23 5.82 5.33
C ARG A 38 9.86 5.15 5.21
N TRP A 39 8.91 5.86 4.61
CA TRP A 39 7.56 5.36 4.40
C TRP A 39 7.51 4.00 3.68
N ARG A 40 8.42 3.70 2.74
CA ARG A 40 8.47 2.39 2.06
C ARG A 40 8.68 1.22 3.04
N PHE A 41 9.57 1.39 4.02
CA PHE A 41 9.80 0.36 5.04
C PHE A 41 8.64 0.30 6.03
N ALA A 42 8.09 1.45 6.43
CA ALA A 42 6.91 1.49 7.29
C ALA A 42 5.71 0.80 6.61
N PHE A 43 5.47 1.06 5.33
CA PHE A 43 4.44 0.38 4.55
C PHE A 43 4.67 -1.12 4.54
N ALA A 44 5.90 -1.59 4.29
CA ALA A 44 6.19 -3.01 4.27
C ALA A 44 5.87 -3.68 5.61
N THR A 45 6.25 -3.04 6.70
CA THR A 45 5.94 -3.49 8.06
C THR A 45 4.44 -3.44 8.34
N LEU A 46 3.72 -2.40 7.91
CA LEU A 46 2.27 -2.23 8.09
C LEU A 46 1.46 -3.16 7.17
N ALA A 47 1.95 -3.53 6.00
CA ALA A 47 1.31 -4.53 5.17
C ALA A 47 1.33 -5.91 5.85
N ALA A 48 2.42 -6.23 6.56
CA ALA A 48 2.55 -7.48 7.31
C ALA A 48 1.94 -7.42 8.73
N ASN A 49 2.03 -6.27 9.42
CA ASN A 49 1.68 -6.08 10.84
C ASN A 49 0.62 -4.99 11.06
N GLY A 50 -0.13 -4.59 10.02
CA GLY A 50 -1.14 -3.53 10.10
C GLY A 50 -2.45 -3.97 10.74
N ARG A 51 -2.70 -5.29 10.80
CA ARG A 51 -3.87 -5.89 11.46
C ARG A 51 -4.15 -5.34 12.88
N PRO A 52 -3.17 -5.26 13.81
CA PRO A 52 -3.40 -4.66 15.13
C PRO A 52 -3.78 -3.17 15.11
N LEU A 53 -3.46 -2.44 14.03
CA LEU A 53 -3.83 -1.02 13.83
C LEU A 53 -5.17 -0.87 13.06
N GLY A 54 -5.84 -1.99 12.74
CA GLY A 54 -7.01 -1.98 11.88
C GLY A 54 -6.71 -1.62 10.42
N ILE A 55 -5.44 -1.58 10.04
CA ILE A 55 -5.01 -1.34 8.67
C ILE A 55 -5.02 -2.67 7.94
N SER A 56 -5.86 -2.79 6.93
CA SER A 56 -5.97 -3.99 6.10
C SER A 56 -6.34 -3.58 4.69
N PHE A 57 -5.83 -4.36 3.73
CA PHE A 57 -6.03 -4.15 2.31
C PHE A 57 -6.96 -5.26 1.83
N HIS A 58 -8.05 -4.90 1.18
CA HIS A 58 -9.01 -5.84 0.65
C HIS A 58 -9.35 -5.49 -0.80
N ASP A 59 -9.74 -6.51 -1.55
CA ASP A 59 -10.23 -6.35 -2.90
C ASP A 59 -11.55 -5.59 -2.89
N ALA A 60 -11.63 -4.50 -3.65
CA ALA A 60 -12.92 -3.87 -3.90
C ALA A 60 -13.83 -4.87 -4.59
N THR A 61 -15.14 -4.78 -4.33
CA THR A 61 -16.18 -5.68 -4.88
C THR A 61 -16.19 -5.75 -6.42
N ARG A 62 -15.51 -4.82 -7.11
CA ARG A 62 -15.37 -4.75 -8.57
C ARG A 62 -14.22 -5.59 -9.14
N GLY A 63 -13.41 -6.23 -8.30
CA GLY A 63 -12.21 -6.97 -8.68
C GLY A 63 -10.99 -6.05 -8.75
N VAL A 64 -9.89 -6.48 -8.12
CA VAL A 64 -8.61 -5.77 -8.21
C VAL A 64 -7.96 -5.98 -9.57
N ASN A 65 -7.34 -4.93 -10.10
CA ASN A 65 -6.46 -5.06 -11.23
C ASN A 65 -5.03 -5.36 -10.73
N GLU A 66 -4.71 -6.65 -10.58
CA GLU A 66 -3.38 -7.11 -10.16
C GLU A 66 -2.26 -6.49 -11.02
N ALA A 67 -2.49 -6.25 -12.32
CA ALA A 67 -1.50 -5.62 -13.19
C ALA A 67 -1.21 -4.16 -12.82
N ASP A 68 -2.23 -3.39 -12.43
CA ASP A 68 -2.05 -2.01 -11.97
C ASP A 68 -1.40 -1.96 -10.59
N ILE A 69 -1.75 -2.89 -9.70
CA ILE A 69 -1.08 -3.06 -8.41
C ILE A 69 0.42 -3.33 -8.65
N HIS A 70 0.76 -4.35 -9.44
CA HIS A 70 2.13 -4.68 -9.79
C HIS A 70 2.86 -3.48 -10.42
N ARG A 71 2.21 -2.75 -11.32
CA ARG A 71 2.78 -1.55 -11.94
C ARG A 71 3.04 -0.44 -10.92
N ALA A 72 2.14 -0.22 -9.97
CA ALA A 72 2.34 0.73 -8.89
C ALA A 72 3.55 0.30 -8.05
N PHE A 73 3.57 -0.91 -7.52
CA PHE A 73 4.68 -1.38 -6.71
C PHE A 73 6.04 -1.35 -7.45
N ALA A 74 6.08 -1.72 -8.73
CA ALA A 74 7.28 -1.63 -9.56
C ALA A 74 7.75 -0.18 -9.75
N ARG A 75 6.82 0.75 -9.98
CA ARG A 75 7.11 2.19 -10.08
C ARG A 75 7.72 2.75 -8.79
N PHE A 76 7.25 2.27 -7.64
CA PHE A 76 7.78 2.66 -6.33
C PHE A 76 8.94 1.77 -5.85
N GLN A 77 9.53 0.94 -6.72
CA GLN A 77 10.71 0.11 -6.46
C GLN A 77 10.56 -0.83 -5.24
N PHE A 78 9.35 -1.31 -4.98
CA PHE A 78 9.14 -2.30 -3.92
C PHE A 78 9.63 -3.68 -4.39
N PRO A 79 10.21 -4.49 -3.48
CA PRO A 79 10.66 -5.83 -3.80
C PRO A 79 9.49 -6.74 -4.21
N GLU A 80 9.69 -7.59 -5.21
CA GLU A 80 8.67 -8.52 -5.71
C GLU A 80 8.12 -9.44 -4.61
N SER A 81 8.94 -9.84 -3.64
CA SER A 81 8.50 -10.64 -2.49
C SER A 81 7.38 -9.97 -1.70
N LEU A 82 7.42 -8.64 -1.57
CA LEU A 82 6.38 -7.88 -0.89
C LEU A 82 5.12 -7.76 -1.76
N GLN A 83 5.29 -7.52 -3.06
CA GLN A 83 4.19 -7.47 -4.02
C GLN A 83 3.40 -8.77 -4.02
N ASN A 84 4.12 -9.90 -4.08
CA ASN A 84 3.52 -11.23 -4.09
C ASN A 84 2.85 -11.54 -2.75
N SER A 85 3.48 -11.20 -1.62
CA SER A 85 2.85 -11.37 -0.29
C SER A 85 1.58 -10.53 -0.14
N PHE A 86 1.57 -9.34 -0.72
CA PHE A 86 0.42 -8.44 -0.72
C PHE A 86 -0.72 -8.97 -1.60
N ALA A 87 -0.41 -9.41 -2.82
CA ALA A 87 -1.38 -10.02 -3.74
C ALA A 87 -1.99 -11.31 -3.15
N VAL A 88 -1.18 -12.12 -2.46
CA VAL A 88 -1.66 -13.30 -1.71
C VAL A 88 -2.56 -12.89 -0.54
N SER A 89 -2.20 -11.83 0.19
CA SER A 89 -3.00 -11.35 1.32
C SER A 89 -4.36 -10.77 0.89
N LEU A 90 -4.43 -10.16 -0.29
CA LEU A 90 -5.68 -9.74 -0.94
C LEU A 90 -6.55 -10.98 -1.25
N ARG A 91 -6.01 -11.94 -2.01
CA ARG A 91 -6.72 -13.19 -2.37
C ARG A 91 -7.16 -14.05 -1.20
N ALA A 92 -6.42 -14.04 -0.09
CA ALA A 92 -6.73 -14.85 1.09
C ALA A 92 -7.94 -14.34 1.89
N GLY A 93 -8.53 -13.20 1.52
CA GLY A 93 -9.73 -12.63 2.14
C GLY A 93 -11.07 -13.13 1.57
N HIS A 94 -11.07 -14.06 0.61
CA HIS A 94 -12.28 -14.69 0.04
C HIS A 94 -12.62 -16.01 0.74
#